data_AF-A0A410V9X3-F1
#
_entry.id   AF-A0A410V9X3-F1
#
_cell.length_a   1.000
_cell.length_b   1.000
_cell.length_c   1.000
_cell.angle_alpha   90.00
_cell.angle_beta   90.00
_cell.angle_gamma   90.00
#
_symmetry.space_group_name_H-M   'P 1'
#
loop_
_entity.id
_entity.type
_entity.pdbx_description
1 polymer ?
#
loop_
_entity_poly.entity_id
_entity_poly.type
_entity_poly.pdbx_seq_one_letter_code
_entity_poly.pdbx_strand_id
1 'polypeptide(L)'
;MTRALILGGIADANVLAAEIARAGIDAVYSYGGRTRAPADQPLPTRIGGFGGASGLADTIKREGITHVIDATHPFAAEMSRNAIEACAQTGTPLIALERAPWSKAPGDIWIEVADVDAAVAALPEAPSNVFLAIGRQHIAPFARRPQHAYTLRFVDPPQAPLPLAAELIVSRGPFTVDRELEMLRARKIAWIVARNSGGDGARAKVDAARLLGLPVIMISRPQVPERPRVENVTEVMRWLGHRTCLGA
;
A
#
# COMPACT_ATOMS: atom_id res chain seq x y z
N MET A 1 -21.51 -22.27 4.42
CA MET A 1 -21.88 -21.00 3.76
C MET A 1 -20.63 -20.13 3.73
N THR A 2 -20.43 -19.33 2.68
CA THR A 2 -19.23 -18.50 2.53
C THR A 2 -19.28 -17.31 3.49
N ARG A 3 -18.23 -17.16 4.30
CA ARG A 3 -17.92 -15.97 5.09
C ARG A 3 -16.47 -15.55 4.82
N ALA A 4 -16.27 -14.36 4.26
CA ALA A 4 -14.96 -13.88 3.82
C ALA A 4 -14.34 -12.87 4.80
N LEU A 5 -13.00 -12.86 4.89
CA LEU A 5 -12.24 -11.82 5.57
C LEU A 5 -11.40 -11.06 4.56
N ILE A 6 -11.66 -9.76 4.41
CA ILE A 6 -10.87 -8.87 3.56
C ILE A 6 -9.83 -8.17 4.42
N LEU A 7 -8.56 -8.53 4.27
CA LEU A 7 -7.44 -7.77 4.84
C LEU A 7 -7.21 -6.56 3.93
N GLY A 8 -7.71 -5.40 4.33
CA GLY A 8 -7.80 -4.22 3.47
C GLY A 8 -6.66 -3.21 3.62
N GLY A 9 -6.82 -2.07 2.96
CA GLY A 9 -5.88 -0.94 3.03
C GLY A 9 -5.43 -0.37 1.68
N ILE A 10 -5.93 -0.90 0.57
CA ILE A 10 -5.75 -0.33 -0.77
C ILE A 10 -7.10 0.04 -1.40
N ALA A 11 -7.07 0.86 -2.46
CA ALA A 11 -8.28 1.27 -3.16
C ALA A 11 -9.09 0.07 -3.70
N ASP A 12 -8.41 -0.97 -4.20
CA ASP A 12 -9.08 -2.18 -4.71
C ASP A 12 -9.83 -2.95 -3.63
N ALA A 13 -9.34 -2.93 -2.39
CA ALA A 13 -10.05 -3.55 -1.28
C ALA A 13 -11.41 -2.89 -1.06
N ASN A 14 -11.51 -1.57 -1.26
CA ASN A 14 -12.77 -0.83 -1.12
C ASN A 14 -13.75 -1.18 -2.26
N VAL A 15 -13.23 -1.30 -3.49
CA VAL A 15 -14.03 -1.75 -4.64
C VAL A 15 -14.51 -3.18 -4.42
N LEU A 16 -13.63 -4.07 -3.95
CA LEU A 16 -13.99 -5.45 -3.60
C LEU A 16 -15.07 -5.51 -2.52
N ALA A 17 -14.96 -4.70 -1.47
CA ALA A 17 -15.93 -4.64 -0.39
C ALA A 17 -17.33 -4.25 -0.90
N ALA A 18 -17.40 -3.26 -1.80
CA ALA A 18 -18.64 -2.84 -2.43
C ALA A 18 -19.25 -3.96 -3.30
N GLU A 19 -18.45 -4.67 -4.09
CA GLU A 19 -18.94 -5.78 -4.91
C GLU A 19 -19.41 -6.98 -4.07
N ILE A 20 -18.70 -7.32 -2.99
CA ILE A 20 -19.08 -8.37 -2.04
C ILE A 20 -20.42 -8.03 -1.37
N ALA A 21 -20.56 -6.78 -0.89
CA ALA A 21 -21.80 -6.30 -0.28
C ALA A 21 -22.98 -6.36 -1.27
N ARG A 22 -22.77 -5.91 -2.52
CA ARG A 22 -23.78 -5.95 -3.59
C ARG A 22 -24.18 -7.38 -3.95
N ALA A 23 -23.26 -8.33 -3.87
CA ALA A 23 -23.51 -9.75 -4.10
C ALA A 23 -24.19 -10.45 -2.90
N GLY A 24 -24.34 -9.78 -1.76
CA GLY A 24 -24.91 -10.37 -0.55
C GLY A 24 -24.03 -11.46 0.08
N ILE A 25 -22.72 -11.44 -0.19
CA ILE A 25 -21.77 -12.37 0.40
C ILE A 25 -21.42 -11.90 1.81
N ASP A 26 -21.54 -12.79 2.79
CA ASP A 26 -21.15 -12.48 4.16
C ASP A 26 -19.64 -12.25 4.27
N ALA A 27 -19.23 -11.10 4.78
CA ALA A 27 -17.83 -10.72 4.86
C ALA A 27 -17.53 -9.71 5.96
N VAL A 28 -16.28 -9.71 6.42
CA VAL A 28 -15.72 -8.72 7.34
C VAL A 28 -14.56 -8.00 6.66
N TYR A 29 -14.55 -6.67 6.73
CA TYR A 29 -13.42 -5.86 6.30
C TYR A 29 -12.49 -5.57 7.48
N SER A 30 -11.18 -5.71 7.29
CA SER A 30 -10.18 -5.43 8.33
C SER A 30 -9.21 -4.33 7.93
N TYR A 31 -9.15 -3.28 8.75
CA TYR A 31 -8.10 -2.26 8.70
C TYR A 31 -7.02 -2.49 9.75
N GLY A 32 -5.77 -2.30 9.37
CA GLY A 32 -4.63 -2.34 10.30
C GLY A 32 -4.52 -1.16 11.27
N GLY A 33 -5.48 -0.22 11.29
CA GLY A 33 -5.48 0.92 12.23
C GLY A 33 -4.40 1.97 11.97
N ARG A 34 -3.92 2.11 10.73
CA ARG A 34 -2.81 3.01 10.39
C ARG A 34 -3.24 4.45 10.04
N THR A 35 -4.53 4.67 9.82
CA THR A 35 -5.14 5.98 9.52
C THR A 35 -6.20 6.30 10.57
N ARG A 36 -6.37 7.58 10.93
CA ARG A 36 -7.32 8.03 11.96
C ARG A 36 -8.77 7.86 11.53
N ALA A 37 -9.06 8.23 10.29
CA ALA A 37 -10.38 8.11 9.67
C ALA A 37 -10.25 7.25 8.41
N PRO A 38 -10.23 5.90 8.55
CA PRO A 38 -10.33 5.02 7.39
C PRO A 38 -11.65 5.29 6.66
N ALA A 39 -11.69 4.97 5.37
CA ALA A 39 -12.94 5.09 4.61
C ALA A 39 -13.99 4.12 5.16
N ASP A 40 -15.24 4.59 5.23
CA ASP A 40 -16.36 3.73 5.57
C ASP A 40 -16.50 2.60 4.54
N GLN A 41 -16.90 1.43 5.01
CA GLN A 41 -17.06 0.24 4.19
C GLN A 41 -18.52 -0.23 4.26
N PRO A 42 -19.05 -0.78 3.16
CA PRO A 42 -20.40 -1.36 3.12
C PRO A 42 -20.49 -2.74 3.79
N LEU A 43 -19.49 -3.10 4.61
CA LEU A 43 -19.36 -4.38 5.30
C LEU A 43 -19.05 -4.16 6.78
N PRO A 44 -19.40 -5.12 7.67
CA PRO A 44 -18.90 -5.15 9.04
C PRO A 44 -17.38 -4.94 9.06
N THR A 45 -16.92 -3.94 9.83
CA THR A 45 -15.53 -3.50 9.78
C THR A 45 -14.84 -3.65 11.13
N ARG A 46 -13.65 -4.25 11.12
CA ARG A 46 -12.73 -4.34 12.27
C ARG A 46 -11.54 -3.42 12.05
N ILE A 47 -11.08 -2.78 13.13
CA ILE A 47 -9.87 -1.96 13.13
C ILE A 47 -8.90 -2.47 14.19
N GLY A 48 -7.64 -2.68 13.79
CA GLY A 48 -6.55 -3.08 14.68
C GLY A 48 -5.85 -4.36 14.22
N GLY A 49 -4.70 -4.66 14.83
CA GLY A 49 -3.94 -5.87 14.54
C GLY A 49 -4.65 -7.14 15.01
N PHE A 50 -4.14 -8.29 14.55
CA PHE A 50 -4.60 -9.61 14.97
C PHE A 50 -3.73 -10.24 16.06
N GLY A 51 -2.55 -9.69 16.35
CA GLY A 51 -1.57 -10.34 17.24
C GLY A 51 -0.72 -11.39 16.54
N GLY A 52 -0.27 -11.10 15.31
CA GLY A 52 0.53 -12.03 14.49
C GLY A 52 -0.31 -13.11 13.80
N ALA A 53 0.37 -14.12 13.24
CA ALA A 53 -0.26 -15.24 12.55
C ALA A 53 -1.20 -16.04 13.47
N SER A 54 -0.78 -16.37 14.70
CA SER A 54 -1.60 -17.13 15.65
C SER A 54 -2.91 -16.42 15.96
N GLY A 55 -2.88 -15.13 16.28
CA GLY A 55 -4.10 -14.40 16.59
C GLY A 55 -5.02 -14.18 15.38
N LEU A 56 -4.46 -14.17 14.16
CA LEU A 56 -5.26 -14.24 12.93
C LEU A 56 -5.91 -15.62 12.78
N ALA A 57 -5.19 -16.72 13.02
CA ALA A 57 -5.72 -18.08 12.97
C ALA A 57 -6.85 -18.29 13.99
N ASP A 58 -6.69 -17.77 15.20
CA ASP A 58 -7.74 -17.79 16.23
C ASP A 58 -8.97 -17.00 15.80
N THR A 59 -8.76 -15.86 15.14
CA THR A 59 -9.85 -15.05 14.58
C THR A 59 -10.58 -15.78 13.47
N ILE A 60 -9.86 -16.41 12.55
CA ILE A 60 -10.44 -17.23 11.47
C ILE A 60 -11.34 -18.32 12.05
N LYS A 61 -10.85 -19.08 13.05
CA LYS A 61 -11.62 -20.15 13.70
C LYS A 61 -12.83 -19.62 14.45
N ARG A 62 -12.64 -18.62 15.31
CA ARG A 62 -13.69 -18.06 16.18
C ARG A 62 -14.83 -17.43 15.37
N GLU A 63 -14.50 -16.73 14.29
CA GLU A 63 -15.48 -16.01 13.47
C GLU A 63 -16.02 -16.85 12.30
N GLY A 64 -15.61 -18.12 12.19
CA GLY A 64 -16.05 -19.02 11.12
C GLY A 64 -15.66 -18.51 9.73
N ILE A 65 -14.50 -17.87 9.60
CA ILE A 65 -14.01 -17.37 8.30
C ILE A 65 -13.69 -18.55 7.41
N THR A 66 -14.26 -18.55 6.22
CA THR A 66 -14.09 -19.61 5.22
C THR A 66 -13.13 -19.24 4.10
N HIS A 67 -12.89 -17.95 3.88
CA HIS A 67 -12.03 -17.43 2.82
C HIS A 67 -11.32 -16.18 3.30
N VAL A 68 -10.02 -16.05 3.02
CA VAL A 68 -9.24 -14.84 3.31
C VAL A 68 -8.81 -14.20 2.00
N ILE A 69 -9.05 -12.90 1.88
CA ILE A 69 -8.54 -12.08 0.77
C ILE A 69 -7.48 -11.13 1.33
N ASP A 70 -6.23 -11.32 0.93
CA ASP A 70 -5.15 -10.37 1.17
C ASP A 70 -5.22 -9.24 0.13
N ALA A 71 -5.94 -8.17 0.47
CA ALA A 71 -6.00 -6.92 -0.29
C ALA A 71 -5.26 -5.81 0.47
N THR A 72 -4.15 -6.16 1.12
CA THR A 72 -3.31 -5.18 1.84
C THR A 72 -2.36 -4.48 0.88
N HIS A 73 -1.71 -3.41 1.34
CA HIS A 73 -0.70 -2.72 0.52
C HIS A 73 0.47 -3.68 0.23
N PRO A 74 1.08 -3.71 -0.97
CA PRO A 74 2.20 -4.63 -1.29
C PRO A 74 3.46 -4.48 -0.43
N PHE A 75 3.52 -3.43 0.40
CA PHE A 75 4.59 -3.21 1.40
C PHE A 75 4.18 -3.61 2.82
N ALA A 76 2.96 -4.10 3.01
CA ALA A 76 2.46 -4.68 4.27
C ALA A 76 2.82 -6.18 4.36
N ALA A 77 4.03 -6.55 3.93
CA ALA A 77 4.49 -7.93 3.79
C ALA A 77 4.37 -8.77 5.05
N GLU A 78 4.49 -8.17 6.23
CA GLU A 78 4.26 -8.84 7.50
C GLU A 78 2.82 -9.35 7.64
N MET A 79 1.84 -8.53 7.26
CA MET A 79 0.43 -8.93 7.28
C MET A 79 0.16 -10.04 6.26
N SER A 80 0.74 -9.95 5.06
CA SER A 80 0.66 -11.01 4.05
C SER A 80 1.29 -12.32 4.53
N ARG A 81 2.46 -12.27 5.19
CA ARG A 81 3.09 -13.46 5.81
C ARG A 81 2.21 -14.05 6.90
N ASN A 82 1.66 -13.22 7.78
CA ASN A 82 0.73 -13.66 8.82
C ASN A 82 -0.52 -14.32 8.22
N ALA A 83 -1.05 -13.78 7.11
CA ALA A 83 -2.18 -14.35 6.40
C ALA A 83 -1.87 -15.73 5.84
N ILE A 84 -0.72 -15.90 5.17
CA ILE A 84 -0.27 -17.17 4.62
C ILE A 84 -0.14 -18.22 5.74
N GLU A 85 0.55 -17.86 6.82
CA GLU A 85 0.76 -18.77 7.94
C GLU A 85 -0.55 -19.15 8.64
N ALA A 86 -1.42 -18.18 8.94
CA ALA A 86 -2.70 -18.44 9.59
C ALA A 86 -3.64 -19.28 8.73
N CYS A 87 -3.66 -19.03 7.41
CA CYS A 87 -4.47 -19.79 6.46
C CYS A 87 -3.96 -21.24 6.35
N ALA A 88 -2.64 -21.44 6.31
CA ALA A 88 -2.04 -22.77 6.33
C ALA A 88 -2.38 -23.53 7.63
N GLN A 89 -2.32 -22.87 8.80
CA GLN A 89 -2.65 -23.46 10.10
C GLN A 89 -4.13 -23.86 10.23
N THR A 90 -5.02 -23.16 9.54
CA THR A 90 -6.48 -23.37 9.64
C THR A 90 -7.07 -24.17 8.49
N GLY A 91 -6.28 -24.41 7.42
CA GLY A 91 -6.80 -24.97 6.17
C GLY A 91 -7.71 -24.01 5.41
N THR A 92 -7.67 -22.71 5.72
CA THR A 92 -8.55 -21.71 5.10
C THR A 92 -7.95 -21.26 3.76
N PRO A 93 -8.72 -21.28 2.65
CA PRO A 93 -8.28 -20.73 1.37
C PRO A 93 -7.88 -19.26 1.45
N LEU A 94 -6.76 -18.92 0.82
CA LEU A 94 -6.20 -17.56 0.72
C LEU A 94 -6.02 -17.16 -0.75
N ILE A 95 -6.42 -15.94 -1.08
CA ILE A 95 -6.08 -15.29 -2.35
C ILE A 95 -5.60 -13.86 -2.10
N ALA A 96 -4.60 -13.41 -2.87
CA ALA A 96 -4.13 -12.03 -2.83
C ALA A 96 -4.72 -11.21 -3.98
N LEU A 97 -5.25 -10.03 -3.67
CA LEU A 97 -5.61 -9.01 -4.64
C LEU A 97 -4.44 -8.03 -4.73
N GLU A 98 -3.54 -8.29 -5.66
CA GLU A 98 -2.26 -7.60 -5.79
C GLU A 98 -1.95 -7.30 -7.25
N ARG A 99 -2.00 -6.03 -7.62
CA ARG A 99 -1.64 -5.56 -8.96
C ARG A 99 -0.15 -5.78 -9.24
N ALA A 100 0.22 -5.90 -10.52
CA ALA A 100 1.62 -5.91 -10.94
C ALA A 100 2.42 -4.67 -10.46
N PRO A 101 3.72 -4.81 -10.16
CA PRO A 101 4.59 -3.66 -9.92
C PRO A 101 4.68 -2.79 -11.17
N TRP A 102 4.94 -1.50 -11.00
CA TRP A 102 5.23 -0.62 -12.13
C TRP A 102 6.53 -1.06 -12.81
N SER A 103 6.53 -0.97 -14.14
CA SER A 103 7.73 -1.11 -14.96
C SER A 103 8.25 0.27 -15.36
N LYS A 104 9.57 0.38 -15.48
CA LYS A 104 10.28 1.57 -15.96
C LYS A 104 9.88 1.85 -17.41
N ALA A 105 9.35 3.03 -17.69
CA ALA A 105 9.00 3.48 -19.04
C ALA A 105 10.14 4.32 -19.65
N PRO A 106 10.15 4.51 -20.98
CA PRO A 106 11.10 5.43 -21.62
C PRO A 106 11.06 6.83 -20.99
N GLY A 107 12.23 7.37 -20.66
CA GLY A 107 12.39 8.66 -19.96
C GLY A 107 12.36 8.57 -18.43
N ASP A 108 11.99 7.44 -17.84
CA ASP A 108 12.12 7.26 -16.39
C ASP A 108 13.59 7.14 -15.97
N ILE A 109 13.97 7.88 -14.93
CA ILE A 109 15.30 7.81 -14.31
C ILE A 109 15.17 7.08 -12.97
N TRP A 110 14.93 5.78 -13.01
CA TRP A 110 14.82 4.96 -11.80
C TRP A 110 16.17 4.45 -11.32
N ILE A 111 16.36 4.51 -10.00
CA ILE A 111 17.42 3.84 -9.24
C ILE A 111 16.72 2.81 -8.36
N GLU A 112 16.79 1.54 -8.74
CA GLU A 112 16.09 0.47 -8.03
C GLU A 112 16.91 0.00 -6.83
N VAL A 113 16.26 -0.10 -5.67
CA VAL A 113 16.89 -0.49 -4.40
C VAL A 113 16.04 -1.51 -3.66
N ALA A 114 16.68 -2.40 -2.90
CA ALA A 114 15.99 -3.50 -2.22
C ALA A 114 15.11 -3.03 -1.03
N ASP A 115 15.54 -1.99 -0.33
CA ASP A 115 14.93 -1.55 0.92
C ASP A 115 15.19 -0.05 1.20
N VAL A 116 14.74 0.39 2.37
CA VAL A 116 14.86 1.78 2.83
C VAL A 116 16.30 2.16 3.15
N ASP A 117 17.11 1.26 3.69
CA ASP A 117 18.50 1.57 4.02
C ASP A 117 19.32 1.77 2.75
N ALA A 118 19.10 0.92 1.74
CA ALA A 118 19.65 1.09 0.40
C ALA A 118 19.14 2.40 -0.26
N ALA A 119 17.88 2.79 -0.02
CA ALA A 119 17.38 4.08 -0.51
C ALA A 119 18.10 5.28 0.12
N VAL A 120 18.39 5.21 1.42
CA VAL A 120 19.18 6.25 2.12
C VAL A 120 20.59 6.32 1.56
N ALA A 121 21.22 5.17 1.30
CA ALA A 121 22.57 5.10 0.73
C ALA A 121 22.65 5.59 -0.72
N ALA A 122 21.56 5.48 -1.48
CA ALA A 122 21.48 5.93 -2.88
C ALA A 122 21.27 7.44 -3.05
N LEU A 123 21.01 8.17 -1.96
CA LEU A 123 20.91 9.64 -2.01
C LEU A 123 22.27 10.28 -2.31
N PRO A 124 22.31 11.44 -2.99
CA PRO A 124 23.56 12.13 -3.28
C PRO A 124 24.26 12.60 -2.01
N GLU A 125 25.57 12.85 -2.07
CA GLU A 125 26.30 13.45 -0.94
C GLU A 125 25.95 14.94 -0.76
N ALA A 126 25.80 15.66 -1.87
CA ALA A 126 25.47 17.08 -1.86
C ALA A 126 24.05 17.34 -1.29
N PRO A 127 23.85 18.44 -0.54
CA PRO A 127 22.53 18.87 -0.10
C PRO A 127 21.53 18.93 -1.26
N SER A 128 20.30 18.44 -1.03
CA SER A 128 19.28 18.30 -2.07
C SER A 128 17.89 18.35 -1.47
N ASN A 129 16.89 18.75 -2.27
CA ASN A 129 15.48 18.69 -1.90
C ASN A 129 14.92 17.31 -2.26
N VAL A 130 14.55 16.53 -1.25
CA VAL A 130 14.17 15.12 -1.40
C VAL A 130 12.71 14.93 -1.00
N PHE A 131 11.89 14.45 -1.93
CA PHE A 131 10.51 14.06 -1.64
C PHE A 131 10.44 12.58 -1.26
N LEU A 132 10.19 12.29 0.03
CA LEU A 132 10.00 10.91 0.51
C LEU A 132 8.54 10.50 0.38
N ALA A 133 8.19 9.96 -0.78
CA ALA A 133 6.87 9.45 -1.11
C ALA A 133 6.64 8.01 -0.60
N ILE A 134 7.07 7.73 0.63
CA ILE A 134 7.03 6.40 1.27
C ILE A 134 6.02 6.33 2.44
N GLY A 135 5.30 7.43 2.69
CA GLY A 135 4.36 7.57 3.80
C GLY A 135 5.05 7.78 5.15
N ARG A 136 4.34 7.51 6.25
CA ARG A 136 4.82 7.77 7.61
C ARG A 136 5.76 6.72 8.20
N GLN A 137 5.74 5.51 7.64
CA GLN A 137 6.54 4.39 8.17
C GLN A 137 7.91 4.36 7.50
N HIS A 138 8.92 3.98 8.29
CA HIS A 138 10.31 3.81 7.82
C HIS A 138 10.97 5.10 7.32
N ILE A 139 10.61 6.25 7.89
CA ILE A 139 11.27 7.55 7.58
C ILE A 139 12.48 7.84 8.47
N ALA A 140 12.57 7.22 9.65
CA ALA A 140 13.66 7.45 10.60
C ALA A 140 15.08 7.22 10.03
N PRO A 141 15.33 6.21 9.18
CA PRO A 141 16.65 6.00 8.58
C PRO A 141 17.19 7.20 7.79
N PHE A 142 16.33 8.06 7.24
CA PHE A 142 16.74 9.26 6.50
C PHE A 142 17.36 10.35 7.39
N ALA A 143 17.16 10.28 8.71
CA ALA A 143 17.83 11.18 9.66
C ALA A 143 19.37 11.03 9.63
N ARG A 144 19.90 9.92 9.10
CA ARG A 144 21.34 9.70 8.89
C ARG A 144 21.93 10.57 7.77
N ARG A 145 21.09 11.23 6.97
CA ARG A 145 21.48 12.16 5.90
C ARG A 145 20.83 13.53 6.15
N PRO A 146 21.21 14.24 7.22
CA PRO A 146 20.53 15.45 7.68
C PRO A 146 20.76 16.67 6.79
N GLN A 147 21.72 16.60 5.86
CA GLN A 147 22.04 17.69 4.94
C GLN A 147 20.96 17.93 3.86
N HIS A 148 20.03 17.00 3.67
CA HIS A 148 18.94 17.13 2.71
C HIS A 148 17.75 17.86 3.31
N ALA A 149 17.05 18.64 2.48
CA ALA A 149 15.75 19.19 2.82
C ALA A 149 14.68 18.19 2.42
N TYR A 150 14.02 17.59 3.42
CA TYR A 150 13.02 16.56 3.17
C TYR A 150 11.61 17.14 3.08
N THR A 151 10.86 16.68 2.07
CA THR A 151 9.41 16.81 2.02
C THR A 151 8.80 15.44 2.26
N LEU A 152 7.86 15.37 3.21
CA LEU A 152 7.07 14.19 3.53
C LEU A 152 5.63 14.38 3.05
N ARG A 153 4.93 13.27 2.79
CA ARG A 153 3.49 13.30 2.57
C ARG A 153 2.78 12.22 3.35
N PHE A 154 1.94 12.64 4.29
CA PHE A 154 1.12 11.74 5.11
C PHE A 154 -0.36 11.91 4.81
N VAL A 155 -1.12 10.85 5.08
CA VAL A 155 -2.59 10.88 5.00
C VAL A 155 -3.18 11.68 6.16
N ASP A 156 -2.64 11.51 7.37
CA ASP A 156 -3.07 12.19 8.58
C ASP A 156 -1.89 12.95 9.22
N PRO A 157 -2.15 14.02 10.00
CA PRO A 157 -1.11 14.69 10.77
C PRO A 157 -0.40 13.73 11.75
N PRO A 158 0.90 13.93 12.00
CA PRO A 158 1.66 13.09 12.92
C PRO A 158 1.20 13.33 14.36
N GLN A 159 1.21 12.26 15.17
CA GLN A 159 0.87 12.31 16.60
C GLN A 159 2.08 12.57 17.49
N ALA A 160 3.28 12.32 16.96
CA ALA A 160 4.55 12.52 17.62
C ALA A 160 5.46 13.35 16.71
N PRO A 161 6.48 14.02 17.25
CA PRO A 161 7.48 14.70 16.46
C PRO A 161 8.08 13.77 15.40
N LEU A 162 8.41 14.35 14.24
CA LEU A 162 9.07 13.61 13.17
C LEU A 162 10.50 13.23 13.62
N PRO A 163 11.01 12.05 13.23
CA PRO A 163 12.36 11.62 13.57
C PRO A 163 13.45 12.36 12.77
N LEU A 164 13.07 13.28 11.89
CA LEU A 164 13.94 14.09 11.06
C LEU A 164 13.30 15.46 10.77
N ALA A 165 14.12 16.48 10.53
CA ALA A 165 13.64 17.78 10.06
C ALA A 165 13.08 17.64 8.64
N ALA A 166 11.80 17.97 8.47
CA ALA A 166 11.12 17.86 7.19
C ALA A 166 9.90 18.79 7.11
N GLU A 167 9.59 19.24 5.90
CA GLU A 167 8.29 19.82 5.58
C GLU A 167 7.26 18.70 5.39
N LEU A 168 6.08 18.83 5.98
CA LEU A 168 5.02 17.82 5.86
C LEU A 168 3.83 18.34 5.05
N ILE A 169 3.46 17.57 4.03
CA ILE A 169 2.19 17.71 3.32
C ILE A 169 1.20 16.70 3.89
N VAL A 170 0.04 17.17 4.37
CA VAL A 170 -1.08 16.30 4.75
C VAL A 170 -2.07 16.25 3.60
N SER A 171 -2.16 15.10 2.93
CA SER A 171 -3.08 14.91 1.80
C SER A 171 -3.37 13.44 1.55
N ARG A 172 -4.55 13.16 1.01
CA ARG A 172 -5.01 11.83 0.61
C ARG A 172 -5.23 11.81 -0.90
N GLY A 173 -4.85 10.70 -1.55
CA GLY A 173 -5.07 10.50 -2.98
C GLY A 173 -6.55 10.27 -3.34
N PRO A 174 -6.86 10.04 -4.63
CA PRO A 174 -5.91 9.86 -5.72
C PRO A 174 -5.16 11.14 -6.09
N PHE A 175 -3.91 10.99 -6.54
CA PHE A 175 -3.07 12.11 -6.98
C PHE A 175 -3.09 12.23 -8.51
N THR A 176 -3.04 13.45 -9.03
CA THR A 176 -2.98 13.74 -10.47
C THR A 176 -1.60 14.22 -10.87
N VAL A 177 -1.20 13.97 -12.12
CA VAL A 177 0.12 14.37 -12.64
C VAL A 177 0.32 15.88 -12.53
N ASP A 178 -0.69 16.69 -12.89
CA ASP A 178 -0.58 18.15 -12.85
C ASP A 178 -0.32 18.69 -11.44
N ARG A 179 -1.01 18.14 -10.42
CA ARG A 179 -0.80 18.53 -9.02
C ARG A 179 0.56 18.08 -8.49
N GLU A 180 1.05 16.92 -8.94
CA GLU A 180 2.41 16.47 -8.62
C GLU A 180 3.45 17.40 -9.25
N LEU A 181 3.29 17.78 -10.53
CA LEU A 181 4.18 18.71 -11.21
C LEU A 181 4.26 20.05 -10.48
N GLU A 182 3.13 20.61 -10.09
CA GLU A 182 3.07 21.86 -9.32
C GLU A 182 3.81 21.72 -7.98
N MET A 183 3.52 20.65 -7.23
CA MET A 183 4.14 20.40 -5.92
C MET A 183 5.66 20.19 -6.02
N LEU A 184 6.12 19.40 -6.99
CA LEU A 184 7.53 19.13 -7.23
C LEU A 184 8.29 20.41 -7.62
N ARG A 185 7.69 21.25 -8.49
CA ARG A 185 8.29 22.53 -8.91
C ARG A 185 8.32 23.55 -7.77
N ALA A 186 7.20 23.74 -7.07
CA ALA A 186 7.10 24.72 -5.99
C ALA A 186 8.13 24.47 -4.87
N ARG A 187 8.42 23.19 -4.58
CA ARG A 187 9.40 22.77 -3.57
C ARG A 187 10.80 22.51 -4.14
N LYS A 188 10.99 22.74 -5.43
CA LYS A 188 12.26 22.51 -6.15
C LYS A 188 12.81 21.10 -5.86
N ILE A 189 11.93 20.10 -5.84
CA ILE A 189 12.31 18.71 -5.56
C ILE A 189 13.29 18.25 -6.62
N ALA A 190 14.43 17.71 -6.18
CA ALA A 190 15.49 17.20 -7.03
C ALA A 190 15.52 15.66 -7.04
N TRP A 191 15.02 15.02 -5.98
CA TRP A 191 15.03 13.57 -5.83
C TRP A 191 13.70 13.08 -5.25
N ILE A 192 13.21 11.95 -5.75
CA ILE A 192 12.04 11.28 -5.18
C ILE A 192 12.44 9.91 -4.65
N VAL A 193 12.01 9.57 -3.43
CA VAL A 193 12.04 8.19 -2.94
C VAL A 193 10.63 7.64 -2.95
N ALA A 194 10.40 6.53 -3.63
CA ALA A 194 9.09 5.93 -3.78
C ALA A 194 9.12 4.42 -3.54
N ARG A 195 7.98 3.88 -3.11
CA ARG A 195 7.72 2.43 -3.06
C ARG A 195 7.09 1.98 -4.37
N ASN A 196 7.57 0.89 -4.98
CA ASN A 196 6.95 0.29 -6.17
C ASN A 196 5.65 -0.42 -5.79
N SER A 197 4.64 0.38 -5.48
CA SER A 197 3.36 -0.09 -4.95
C SER A 197 2.48 -0.67 -6.05
N GLY A 198 2.76 -0.37 -7.32
CA GLY A 198 1.85 -0.67 -8.42
C GLY A 198 0.56 0.15 -8.34
N GLY A 199 -0.36 -0.13 -9.26
CA GLY A 199 -1.65 0.56 -9.36
C GLY A 199 -1.56 2.04 -9.74
N ASP A 200 -2.71 2.67 -10.01
CA ASP A 200 -2.70 3.99 -10.65
C ASP A 200 -2.71 5.15 -9.64
N GLY A 201 -3.34 4.94 -8.48
CA GLY A 201 -3.63 6.01 -7.51
C GLY A 201 -2.42 6.73 -6.93
N ALA A 202 -1.22 6.12 -7.00
CA ALA A 202 0.04 6.72 -6.56
C ALA A 202 1.09 6.82 -7.68
N ARG A 203 0.76 6.48 -8.93
CA ARG A 203 1.72 6.50 -10.05
C ARG A 203 2.04 7.93 -10.51
N ALA A 204 1.13 8.87 -10.32
CA ALA A 204 1.24 10.26 -10.75
C ALA A 204 2.57 10.94 -10.39
N LYS A 205 3.14 10.66 -9.21
CA LYS A 205 4.45 11.22 -8.79
C LYS A 205 5.62 10.74 -9.66
N VAL A 206 5.55 9.50 -10.15
CA VAL A 206 6.57 8.89 -11.01
C VAL A 206 6.45 9.47 -12.41
N ASP A 207 5.22 9.61 -12.92
CA ASP A 207 4.99 10.22 -14.23
C ASP A 207 5.36 11.72 -14.22
N ALA A 208 5.08 12.44 -13.13
CA ALA A 208 5.53 13.82 -12.94
C ALA A 208 7.06 13.93 -12.86
N ALA A 209 7.73 13.00 -12.17
CA ALA A 209 9.19 12.93 -12.17
C ALA A 209 9.76 12.71 -13.58
N ARG A 210 9.16 11.82 -14.39
CA ARG A 210 9.54 11.61 -15.79
C ARG A 210 9.49 12.91 -16.59
N LEU A 211 8.38 13.64 -16.49
CA LEU A 211 8.18 14.91 -17.20
C LEU A 211 9.16 16.01 -16.76
N LEU A 212 9.67 15.93 -15.53
CA LEU A 212 10.66 16.87 -14.98
C LEU A 212 12.11 16.36 -15.11
N GLY A 213 12.34 15.15 -15.63
CA GLY A 213 13.66 14.53 -15.70
C GLY A 213 14.27 14.25 -14.32
N LEU A 214 13.46 14.01 -13.29
CA LEU A 214 13.93 13.79 -11.93
C LEU A 214 14.28 12.31 -11.67
N PRO A 215 15.37 12.03 -10.95
CA PRO A 215 15.66 10.69 -10.47
C PRO A 215 14.64 10.23 -9.42
N VAL A 216 14.22 8.97 -9.55
CA VAL A 216 13.35 8.29 -8.59
C VAL A 216 14.09 7.08 -8.02
N ILE A 217 14.42 7.14 -6.73
CA ILE A 217 14.87 5.98 -5.98
C ILE A 217 13.64 5.11 -5.70
N MET A 218 13.55 4.00 -6.42
CA MET A 218 12.41 3.09 -6.41
C MET A 218 12.73 1.90 -5.51
N ILE A 219 12.09 1.85 -4.33
CA ILE A 219 12.19 0.72 -3.42
C ILE A 219 11.35 -0.42 -4.00
N SER A 220 12.00 -1.57 -4.20
CA SER A 220 11.40 -2.81 -4.66
C SER A 220 10.43 -3.39 -3.63
N ARG A 221 9.47 -4.19 -4.11
CA ARG A 221 8.52 -4.85 -3.20
C ARG A 221 9.26 -5.84 -2.29
N PRO A 222 8.92 -5.89 -0.99
CA PRO A 222 9.44 -6.90 -0.10
C PRO A 222 9.03 -8.30 -0.57
N GLN A 223 9.90 -9.28 -0.32
CA GLN A 223 9.60 -10.68 -0.63
C GLN A 223 8.53 -11.23 0.33
N VAL A 224 7.55 -11.91 -0.24
CA VAL A 224 6.46 -12.61 0.46
C VAL A 224 6.39 -14.04 -0.11
N PRO A 225 6.16 -15.07 0.71
CA PRO A 225 5.97 -16.44 0.22
C PRO A 225 4.90 -16.50 -0.88
N GLU A 226 5.07 -17.46 -1.79
CA GLU A 226 4.15 -17.65 -2.90
C GLU A 226 2.74 -17.99 -2.39
N ARG A 227 1.72 -17.39 -3.03
CA ARG A 227 0.30 -17.58 -2.75
C ARG A 227 -0.52 -17.30 -4.01
N PRO A 228 -1.73 -17.87 -4.16
CA PRO A 228 -2.62 -17.51 -5.25
C PRO A 228 -2.83 -15.99 -5.30
N ARG A 229 -2.65 -15.39 -6.48
CA ARG A 229 -2.77 -13.95 -6.69
C ARG A 229 -3.60 -13.64 -7.94
N VAL A 230 -4.33 -12.55 -7.86
CA VAL A 230 -5.16 -12.00 -8.92
C VAL A 230 -5.00 -10.48 -8.95
N GLU A 231 -5.18 -9.87 -10.12
CA GLU A 231 -4.89 -8.44 -10.29
C GLU A 231 -6.15 -7.56 -10.22
N ASN A 232 -7.33 -8.18 -10.23
CA ASN A 232 -8.61 -7.46 -10.26
C ASN A 232 -9.69 -8.10 -9.39
N VAL A 233 -10.68 -7.27 -9.04
CA VAL A 233 -11.82 -7.64 -8.19
C VAL A 233 -12.67 -8.75 -8.82
N THR A 234 -12.84 -8.74 -10.14
CA THR A 234 -13.63 -9.75 -10.86
C THR A 234 -13.09 -11.17 -10.66
N GLU A 235 -11.78 -11.34 -10.64
CA GLU A 235 -11.14 -12.63 -10.39
C GLU A 235 -11.33 -13.11 -8.95
N VAL A 236 -11.25 -12.20 -7.97
CA VAL A 236 -11.55 -12.54 -6.56
C VAL A 236 -13.01 -12.99 -6.40
N MET A 237 -13.95 -12.28 -7.01
CA MET A 237 -15.37 -12.63 -6.95
C MET A 237 -15.63 -14.00 -7.60
N ARG A 238 -14.97 -14.28 -8.73
CA ARG A 238 -15.03 -15.61 -9.38
C ARG A 238 -14.50 -16.71 -8.46
N TRP A 239 -13.39 -16.45 -7.76
CA TRP A 239 -12.82 -17.37 -6.79
C TRP A 239 -13.74 -17.64 -5.60
N LEU A 240 -14.52 -16.64 -5.16
CA LEU A 240 -15.58 -16.80 -4.16
C LEU A 240 -16.83 -17.56 -4.69
N GLY A 241 -16.82 -18.03 -5.94
CA GLY A 241 -17.94 -18.74 -6.56
C GLY A 241 -19.02 -17.84 -7.13
N HIS A 242 -18.77 -16.54 -7.29
CA HIS A 242 -19.72 -15.56 -7.82
C HIS A 242 -19.26 -14.94 -9.14
N ARG A 243 -20.16 -14.83 -10.11
CA ARG A 243 -19.90 -14.02 -11.32
C ARG A 243 -20.16 -12.55 -10.98
N THR A 244 -19.21 -11.66 -11.23
CA THR A 244 -19.49 -10.22 -11.20
C THR A 244 -20.47 -9.88 -12.32
N CYS A 245 -21.66 -9.43 -11.97
CA CYS A 245 -22.50 -8.69 -12.92
C CYS A 245 -21.94 -7.26 -12.98
N LEU A 246 -20.90 -7.03 -13.78
CA LEU A 246 -20.61 -5.67 -14.24
C LEU A 246 -21.75 -5.34 -15.20
N GLY A 247 -22.55 -4.32 -14.85
CA GLY A 247 -23.80 -4.00 -15.53
C GLY A 247 -23.65 -3.86 -17.05
N ALA A 248 -24.69 -4.31 -17.75
CA ALA A 248 -25.04 -3.90 -19.11
C ALA A 248 -25.52 -2.44 -19.12
#